data_AF-A0A350WT13-F1
#
_entry.id   AF-A0A350WT13-F1
#
_cell.length_a   1.000
_cell.length_b   1.000
_cell.length_c   1.000
_cell.angle_alpha   90.00
_cell.angle_beta   90.00
_cell.angle_gamma   90.00
#
_symmetry.space_group_name_H-M   'P 1'
#
loop_
_entity.id
_entity.type
_entity.pdbx_description
1 polymer ?
#
loop_
_entity_poly.entity_id
_entity_poly.type
_entity_poly.pdbx_seq_one_letter_code
_entity_poly.pdbx_strand_id
1 'polypeptide(L)'
;MLNRHPNIRVVGEVTRLADLNEKETEVALIASVSSVRLPVETPDCALLFLTDDLDAVRGMLNANLRAWGVLPADVREEELHAAVSSVAEGLWVGAPALVQGWMRLPRGGEVAGEESLSEPLTSREKEVLQHMAEGLA
;
A
#
# COMPACT_ATOMS: atom_id res chain seq x y z
N MET A 1 3.07 17.13 18.92
CA MET A 1 4.37 16.48 18.66
C MET A 1 4.91 16.84 17.28
N LEU A 2 4.11 16.91 16.21
CA LEU A 2 4.61 17.30 14.86
C LEU A 2 5.08 18.77 14.68
N ASN A 3 4.56 19.71 15.48
CA ASN A 3 4.84 21.16 15.31
C ASN A 3 6.27 21.60 15.71
N ARG A 4 7.11 20.68 16.18
CA ARG A 4 8.48 20.96 16.61
C ARG A 4 9.52 20.67 15.53
N HIS A 5 9.14 20.06 14.42
CA HIS A 5 10.06 19.79 13.32
C HIS A 5 10.08 20.95 12.31
N PRO A 6 11.26 21.44 11.87
CA PRO A 6 11.34 22.61 11.00
C PRO A 6 10.71 22.41 9.61
N ASN A 7 10.51 21.15 9.20
CA ASN A 7 9.99 20.78 7.88
C ASN A 7 8.55 20.25 7.91
N ILE A 8 7.87 20.23 9.06
CA ILE A 8 6.49 19.75 9.16
C ILE A 8 5.61 20.89 9.67
N ARG A 9 4.58 21.24 8.90
CA ARG A 9 3.57 22.23 9.27
C ARG A 9 2.20 21.58 9.34
N VAL A 10 1.56 21.65 10.50
CA VAL A 10 0.17 21.21 10.65
C VAL A 10 -0.75 22.28 10.04
N VAL A 11 -1.45 21.92 8.96
CA VAL A 11 -2.36 22.83 8.23
C VAL A 11 -3.78 22.84 8.79
N GLY A 12 -4.17 21.81 9.53
CA GLY A 12 -5.48 21.71 10.18
C GLY A 12 -5.72 20.36 10.82
N GLU A 13 -6.89 20.22 11.45
CA GLU A 13 -7.41 18.97 12.00
C GLU A 13 -8.83 18.77 11.46
N VAL A 14 -9.10 17.58 10.93
CA VAL A 14 -10.41 17.22 10.36
C VAL A 14 -10.87 15.89 10.93
N THR A 15 -12.18 15.72 11.07
CA THR A 15 -12.77 14.46 11.55
C THR A 15 -13.16 13.53 10.40
N ARG A 16 -13.19 14.04 9.17
CA ARG A 16 -13.53 13.27 7.97
C ARG A 16 -12.54 13.59 6.86
N LEU A 17 -12.19 12.56 6.10
CA LEU A 17 -11.27 12.69 4.96
C LEU A 17 -11.84 13.63 3.87
N ALA A 18 -13.17 13.69 3.73
CA ALA A 18 -13.84 14.54 2.75
C ALA A 18 -13.72 16.06 3.04
N ASP A 19 -13.34 16.42 4.27
CA ASP A 19 -13.19 17.83 4.67
C ASP A 19 -11.76 18.35 4.45
N LEU A 20 -10.87 17.54 3.85
CA LEU A 20 -9.50 17.94 3.57
C LEU A 20 -9.42 19.01 2.48
N ASN A 21 -8.56 20.00 2.72
CA ASN A 21 -8.10 20.87 1.66
C ASN A 21 -6.93 20.21 0.91
N GLU A 22 -7.24 19.50 -0.17
CA GLU A 22 -6.24 18.78 -1.00
C GLU A 22 -5.13 19.68 -1.55
N LYS A 23 -5.41 20.98 -1.76
CA LYS A 23 -4.42 21.92 -2.31
C LYS A 23 -3.33 22.32 -1.32
N GLU A 24 -3.61 22.21 -0.03
CA GLU A 24 -2.69 22.60 1.04
C GLU A 24 -2.16 21.41 1.83
N THR A 25 -2.70 20.21 1.60
CA THR A 25 -2.38 19.02 2.39
C THR A 25 -1.61 18.01 1.58
N GLU A 26 -0.36 17.78 1.98
CA GLU A 26 0.50 16.79 1.35
C GLU A 26 0.37 15.41 2.00
N VAL A 27 0.17 15.40 3.33
CA VAL A 27 0.04 14.17 4.14
C VAL A 27 -1.12 14.31 5.12
N ALA A 28 -2.04 13.35 5.09
CA ALA A 28 -3.12 13.22 6.07
C ALA A 28 -2.76 12.16 7.11
N LEU A 29 -2.73 12.55 8.39
CA LEU A 29 -2.54 11.64 9.52
C LEU A 29 -3.90 11.19 10.05
N ILE A 30 -4.11 9.88 10.11
CA ILE A 30 -5.37 9.28 10.53
C ILE A 30 -5.12 8.44 11.77
N ALA A 31 -5.56 8.96 12.91
CA ALA A 31 -5.51 8.26 14.20
C ALA A 31 -6.84 7.57 14.50
N SER A 32 -6.79 6.50 15.29
CA SER A 32 -7.98 5.78 15.79
C SER A 32 -8.88 5.20 14.69
N VAL A 33 -8.29 4.45 13.75
CA VAL A 33 -9.05 3.76 12.70
C VAL A 33 -9.61 2.44 13.19
N SER A 34 -10.94 2.31 13.23
CA SER A 34 -11.61 1.02 13.44
C SER A 34 -11.89 0.31 12.12
N SER A 35 -12.00 1.07 11.03
CA SER A 35 -12.17 0.58 9.66
C SER A 35 -11.91 1.73 8.71
N VAL A 36 -10.97 1.59 7.77
CA VAL A 36 -10.73 2.63 6.76
C VAL A 36 -11.54 2.29 5.52
N ARG A 37 -12.46 3.19 5.15
CA ARG A 37 -13.10 3.19 3.83
C ARG A 37 -12.66 4.42 3.09
N LEU A 38 -11.92 4.23 2.01
CA LEU A 38 -11.64 5.32 1.10
C LEU A 38 -12.91 5.73 0.36
N PRO A 39 -13.08 7.03 0.09
CA PRO A 39 -14.05 7.48 -0.89
C PRO A 39 -13.73 6.90 -2.28
N VAL A 40 -14.72 6.90 -3.17
CA VAL A 40 -14.57 6.43 -4.57
C VAL A 40 -13.49 7.23 -5.30
N GLU A 41 -13.37 8.52 -4.98
CA GLU A 41 -12.24 9.37 -5.36
C GLU A 41 -11.26 9.41 -4.19
N THR A 42 -10.06 8.90 -4.43
CA THR A 42 -8.98 8.96 -3.45
C THR A 42 -8.39 10.36 -3.44
N PRO A 43 -8.10 10.93 -2.24
CA PRO A 43 -7.49 12.25 -2.18
C PRO A 43 -6.10 12.22 -2.80
N ASP A 44 -5.71 13.32 -3.45
CA ASP A 44 -4.37 13.48 -4.05
C ASP A 44 -3.30 13.84 -3.00
N CYS A 45 -3.33 13.15 -1.86
CA CYS A 45 -2.38 13.31 -0.77
C CYS A 45 -1.94 11.94 -0.24
N ALA A 46 -0.80 11.90 0.45
CA ALA A 46 -0.35 10.68 1.10
C ALA A 46 -1.12 10.42 2.42
N LEU A 47 -1.36 9.17 2.77
CA LEU A 47 -2.10 8.80 3.98
C LEU A 47 -1.22 8.06 4.99
N LEU A 48 -1.17 8.53 6.23
CA LEU A 48 -0.44 7.85 7.32
C LEU A 48 -1.42 7.40 8.41
N PHE A 49 -1.47 6.11 8.68
CA PHE A 49 -2.36 5.49 9.66
C PHE A 49 -1.62 5.20 10.96
N LEU A 50 -2.21 5.61 12.08
CA LEU A 50 -1.77 5.23 13.43
C LEU A 50 -2.75 4.20 14.00
N THR A 51 -2.39 2.93 13.91
CA THR A 51 -3.23 1.81 14.35
C THR A 51 -2.40 0.56 14.62
N ASP A 52 -2.82 -0.21 15.63
CA ASP A 52 -2.31 -1.55 15.89
C ASP A 52 -3.17 -2.63 15.22
N ASP A 53 -4.36 -2.26 14.73
CA ASP A 53 -5.24 -3.12 13.94
C ASP A 53 -4.92 -3.01 12.45
N LEU A 54 -4.26 -4.03 11.91
CA LEU A 54 -3.92 -4.11 10.49
C LEU A 54 -5.09 -4.50 9.61
N ASP A 55 -6.09 -5.22 10.15
CA ASP A 55 -7.26 -5.59 9.37
C ASP A 55 -8.05 -4.35 8.97
N ALA A 56 -8.04 -3.31 9.82
CA ALA A 56 -8.63 -2.00 9.52
C ALA A 56 -8.02 -1.30 8.28
N VAL A 57 -6.76 -1.61 7.93
CA VAL A 57 -6.02 -0.99 6.82
C VAL A 57 -5.66 -1.96 5.69
N ARG A 58 -6.02 -3.25 5.78
CA ARG A 58 -5.76 -4.25 4.71
C ARG A 58 -6.28 -3.82 3.35
N GLY A 59 -7.42 -3.12 3.31
CA GLY A 59 -8.00 -2.60 2.07
C GLY A 59 -7.12 -1.59 1.34
N MET A 60 -6.14 -0.99 2.02
CA MET A 60 -5.20 -0.04 1.45
C MET A 60 -4.19 -0.67 0.49
N LEU A 61 -3.90 -1.97 0.65
CA LEU A 61 -2.93 -2.67 -0.20
C LEU A 61 -3.32 -2.65 -1.68
N ASN A 62 -4.63 -2.59 -1.97
CA ASN A 62 -5.17 -2.54 -3.33
C ASN A 62 -5.71 -1.15 -3.71
N ALA A 63 -5.54 -0.15 -2.85
CA ALA A 63 -6.05 1.19 -3.08
C ALA A 63 -5.15 1.99 -4.04
N ASN A 64 -5.76 2.75 -4.95
CA ASN A 64 -5.05 3.65 -5.84
C ASN A 64 -4.69 4.96 -5.13
N LEU A 65 -3.70 4.89 -4.23
CA LEU A 65 -3.18 6.03 -3.47
C LEU A 65 -1.80 6.44 -3.97
N ARG A 66 -1.50 7.74 -3.91
CA ARG A 66 -0.17 8.27 -4.22
C ARG A 66 0.92 7.61 -3.37
N ALA A 67 0.70 7.59 -2.05
CA ALA A 67 1.52 6.88 -1.08
C ALA A 67 0.74 6.71 0.22
N TRP A 68 1.12 5.70 1.00
CA TRP A 68 0.53 5.51 2.31
C TRP A 68 1.46 4.76 3.25
N GLY A 69 1.15 4.80 4.55
CA GLY A 69 1.86 3.98 5.51
C GLY A 69 1.08 3.69 6.78
N VAL A 70 1.57 2.74 7.56
CA VAL A 70 0.99 2.34 8.84
C VAL A 70 2.06 2.26 9.92
N LEU A 71 1.76 2.88 11.06
CA LEU A 71 2.55 2.87 12.28
C LEU A 71 1.66 2.47 13.47
N PRO A 72 2.25 1.91 14.54
CA PRO A 72 1.51 1.64 15.78
C PRO A 72 0.97 2.93 16.40
N ALA A 73 -0.09 2.83 17.20
CA ALA A 73 -0.71 4.00 17.83
C ALA A 73 0.25 4.71 18.81
N ASP A 74 1.17 3.95 19.43
CA ASP A 74 2.17 4.42 20.40
C ASP A 74 3.55 4.65 19.76
N VAL A 75 3.57 5.12 18.50
CA VAL A 75 4.81 5.39 17.76
C VAL A 75 5.60 6.56 18.37
N ARG A 76 6.93 6.47 18.33
CA ARG A 76 7.80 7.55 18.84
C ARG A 76 7.78 8.76 17.91
N GLU A 77 8.10 9.94 18.47
CA GLU A 77 8.09 11.20 17.72
C GLU A 77 9.06 11.16 16.51
N GLU A 78 10.24 10.58 16.68
CA GLU A 78 11.24 10.49 15.62
C GLU A 78 10.77 9.57 14.47
N GLU A 79 10.13 8.46 14.83
CA GLU A 79 9.59 7.49 13.87
C GLU A 79 8.40 8.08 13.10
N LEU A 80 7.53 8.83 13.79
CA LEU A 80 6.44 9.56 13.17
C LEU A 80 6.96 10.59 12.15
N HIS A 81 8.01 11.34 12.50
CA HIS A 81 8.59 12.34 11.60
C HIS A 81 9.23 11.71 10.36
N ALA A 82 9.95 10.60 10.54
CA ALA A 82 10.52 9.83 9.44
C ALA A 82 9.43 9.27 8.53
N ALA A 83 8.35 8.76 9.11
CA ALA A 83 7.22 8.24 8.36
C ALA A 83 6.52 9.32 7.54
N VAL A 84 6.20 10.48 8.15
CA VAL A 84 5.59 11.63 7.45
C VAL A 84 6.46 12.08 6.28
N SER A 85 7.77 12.23 6.51
CA SER A 85 8.71 12.63 5.46
C SER A 85 8.76 11.60 4.32
N SER A 86 8.74 10.30 4.66
CA SER A 86 8.81 9.23 3.65
C SER A 86 7.53 9.17 2.81
N VAL A 87 6.35 9.26 3.42
CA VAL A 87 5.09 9.24 2.66
C VAL A 87 4.90 10.50 1.81
N ALA A 88 5.42 11.66 2.25
CA ALA A 88 5.43 12.89 1.45
C ALA A 88 6.24 12.74 0.15
N GLU A 89 7.36 12.01 0.22
CA GLU A 89 8.21 11.65 -0.93
C GLU A 89 7.62 10.52 -1.80
N GLY A 90 6.41 10.04 -1.48
CA GLY A 90 5.75 9.00 -2.25
C GLY A 90 6.15 7.56 -1.84
N LEU A 91 6.84 7.39 -0.72
CA LEU A 91 7.26 6.07 -0.24
C LEU A 91 6.18 5.42 0.63
N TRP A 92 6.09 4.10 0.53
CA TRP A 92 5.29 3.31 1.46
C TRP A 92 6.03 3.10 2.77
N VAL A 93 5.32 3.27 3.90
CA VAL A 93 5.89 3.08 5.25
C VAL A 93 5.13 1.98 5.98
N GLY A 94 5.85 1.00 6.53
CA GLY A 94 5.24 -0.03 7.35
C GLY A 94 6.13 -0.38 8.53
N ALA A 95 5.59 -0.29 9.75
CA ALA A 95 6.30 -0.79 10.93
C ALA A 95 6.55 -2.31 10.78
N PRO A 96 7.81 -2.80 10.81
CA PRO A 96 8.12 -4.20 10.51
C PRO A 96 7.36 -5.22 11.37
N ALA A 97 7.11 -4.88 12.64
CA ALA A 97 6.35 -5.73 13.56
C ALA A 97 4.89 -5.92 13.13
N LEU A 98 4.31 -4.90 12.49
CA LEU A 98 2.94 -4.94 11.98
C LEU A 98 2.91 -5.63 10.60
N VAL A 99 3.75 -5.20 9.67
CA VAL A 99 3.63 -5.60 8.26
C VAL A 99 4.29 -6.94 7.92
N GLN A 100 4.92 -7.61 8.89
CA GLN A 100 5.52 -8.94 8.71
C GLN A 100 4.54 -9.97 8.13
N GLY A 101 3.26 -9.92 8.55
CA GLY A 101 2.22 -10.80 8.01
C GLY A 101 1.94 -10.54 6.52
N TRP A 102 2.05 -9.29 6.07
CA TRP A 102 1.87 -8.91 4.67
C TRP A 102 3.06 -9.30 3.80
N MET A 103 4.28 -9.27 4.35
CA MET A 103 5.48 -9.73 3.64
C MET A 103 5.50 -11.25 3.42
N ARG A 104 4.68 -12.00 4.18
CA ARG A 104 4.49 -13.45 4.02
C ARG A 104 3.33 -13.80 3.07
N LEU A 105 2.53 -12.82 2.63
CA LEU A 105 1.60 -13.09 1.54
C LEU A 105 2.43 -13.43 0.28
N PRO A 106 2.06 -14.46 -0.49
CA PRO A 106 2.63 -14.63 -1.81
C PRO A 106 2.43 -13.29 -2.53
N ARG A 107 3.52 -12.70 -3.03
CA ARG A 107 3.49 -11.45 -3.78
C ARG A 107 2.38 -11.62 -4.81
N GLY A 108 1.36 -10.75 -4.76
CA GLY A 108 0.19 -10.74 -5.64
C GLY A 108 0.60 -10.51 -7.09
N GLY A 109 1.18 -11.56 -7.65
CA GLY A 109 1.69 -11.76 -8.98
C GLY A 109 1.62 -13.26 -9.26
N GLU A 110 0.54 -13.89 -8.80
CA GLU A 110 -0.09 -14.88 -9.66
C GLU A 110 -0.47 -14.10 -10.91
N VAL A 111 0.33 -14.31 -11.94
CA VAL A 111 0.03 -13.86 -13.28
C VAL A 111 -1.42 -14.27 -13.54
N ALA A 112 -2.30 -13.29 -13.68
CA ALA A 112 -3.56 -13.48 -14.40
C ALA A 112 -3.17 -13.96 -15.80
N GLY A 113 -3.08 -15.28 -15.97
CA GLY A 113 -2.43 -15.91 -17.11
C GLY A 113 -1.87 -17.32 -16.83
N GLU A 114 -2.08 -17.89 -15.65
CA GLU A 114 -2.26 -19.34 -15.55
C GLU A 114 -3.76 -19.61 -15.49
N GLU A 115 -4.43 -19.46 -16.65
CA GLU A 115 -5.41 -20.49 -16.98
C GLU A 115 -4.66 -21.80 -16.75
N SER A 116 -4.99 -22.51 -15.67
CA SER A 116 -4.62 -23.90 -15.54
C SER A 116 -5.07 -24.55 -16.84
N LEU A 117 -4.13 -24.74 -17.77
CA LEU A 117 -4.33 -25.52 -18.99
C LEU A 117 -4.67 -26.91 -18.48
N SER A 118 -5.96 -27.12 -18.23
CA SER A 118 -6.51 -28.30 -17.57
C SER A 118 -6.57 -29.48 -18.54
N GLU A 119 -5.86 -29.37 -19.66
CA GLU A 119 -5.74 -30.41 -20.67
C GLU A 119 -4.25 -30.75 -20.80
N PRO A 120 -3.84 -31.99 -20.48
CA PRO A 120 -2.48 -32.43 -20.74
C PRO A 120 -2.21 -32.36 -22.24
N LEU A 121 -1.09 -31.74 -22.62
CA LEU A 121 -0.67 -31.62 -24.02
C LEU A 121 -0.77 -32.98 -24.72
N THR A 122 -1.47 -32.99 -25.85
CA THR A 122 -1.55 -34.18 -26.69
C THR A 122 -0.19 -34.49 -27.29
N SER A 123 0.05 -35.76 -27.68
CA SER A 123 1.34 -36.20 -28.21
C SER A 123 1.87 -35.34 -29.36
N ARG A 124 0.95 -34.75 -30.16
CA ARG A 124 1.27 -33.89 -31.30
C ARG A 124 1.77 -32.50 -30.88
N GLU A 125 1.18 -31.90 -29.86
CA GLU A 125 1.58 -30.57 -29.38
C GLU A 125 2.96 -30.62 -28.71
N LYS A 126 3.24 -31.72 -28.01
CA LYS A 126 4.55 -31.97 -27.42
C LYS A 126 5.65 -32.11 -28.48
N GLU A 127 5.36 -32.77 -29.60
CA GLU A 127 6.29 -32.94 -30.72
C GLU A 127 6.59 -31.60 -31.42
N VAL A 128 5.57 -30.76 -31.63
CA VAL A 128 5.76 -29.42 -32.19
C VAL A 128 6.62 -28.53 -31.29
N LEU A 129 6.36 -28.54 -29.97
CA LEU A 129 7.18 -27.77 -29.02
C LEU A 129 8.63 -28.27 -28.95
N GLN A 130 8.85 -29.59 -29.05
CA GLN A 130 10.19 -30.17 -29.11
C GLN A 130 10.95 -29.68 -30.36
N HIS A 131 10.32 -29.72 -31.53
CA HIS A 131 10.93 -29.23 -32.77
C HIS A 131 11.21 -27.73 -32.75
N MET A 132 10.33 -26.92 -32.14
CA MET A 132 10.58 -25.49 -31.95
C MET A 132 11.75 -25.22 -31.01
N ALA A 133 11.87 -25.96 -29.91
CA ALA A 133 12.97 -25.83 -28.96
C ALA A 133 14.33 -26.23 -29.56
N GLU A 134 14.33 -27.16 -30.51
CA GLU A 134 15.50 -27.58 -31.27
C GLU A 134 15.83 -26.62 -32.45
N GLY A 135 15.03 -25.58 -32.66
CA GLY A 135 15.24 -24.59 -33.73
C GLY A 135 14.92 -25.11 -35.13
N LEU A 136 14.15 -26.21 -35.21
CA LEU A 136 13.70 -26.82 -36.46
C LEU A 136 12.34 -26.23 -36.84
N ALA A 137 12.35 -24.99 -37.33
CA ALA A 137 11.21 -24.32 -37.95
C ALA A 137 11.59 -23.80 -39.33
#